data_AF-A0A2I0GTB1-F1
#
_entry.id   AF-A0A2I0GTB1-F1
#
_cell.length_a   1.000
_cell.length_b   1.000
_cell.length_c   1.000
_cell.angle_alpha   90.00
_cell.angle_beta   90.00
_cell.angle_gamma   90.00
#
_symmetry.space_group_name_H-M   'P 1'
#
loop_
_entity.id
_entity.type
_entity.pdbx_description
1 polymer ?
#
loop_
_entity_poly.entity_id
_entity_poly.type
_entity_poly.pdbx_seq_one_letter_code
_entity_poly.pdbx_strand_id
1 'polypeptide(L)'
;MCFLNGRSSLGRNEMLTVAKLVKEQVARSLQAVEKKQKGLFVVDKIGDSLFTPEIREIVIPRIFNVPTIAQFDKKVDPVEHVRNHTTSLLARNATDEIKCLLFLVTLKGIASTWFHSLPPWNGDIQP
;
A
#
# COMPACT_ATOMS: atom_id res chain seq x y z
N MET A 1 4.53 45.39 -44.56
CA MET A 1 4.16 44.60 -43.37
C MET A 1 4.30 43.13 -43.69
N CYS A 2 5.03 42.38 -42.86
CA CYS A 2 4.70 41.05 -42.32
C CYS A 2 5.98 40.38 -41.79
N PHE A 3 6.05 40.30 -40.47
CA PHE A 3 6.94 39.42 -39.71
C PHE A 3 6.58 37.95 -39.98
N LEU A 4 7.48 37.03 -39.62
CA LEU A 4 7.39 35.54 -39.49
C LEU A 4 8.59 34.93 -40.24
N ASN A 5 9.48 34.10 -39.71
CA ASN A 5 9.48 33.25 -38.53
C ASN A 5 10.95 32.97 -38.15
N GLY A 6 11.46 33.65 -37.13
CA GLY A 6 12.74 33.32 -36.50
C GLY A 6 12.49 32.44 -35.28
N ARG A 7 11.98 31.20 -35.47
CA ARG A 7 11.85 30.24 -34.35
C ARG A 7 13.25 29.72 -34.02
N SER A 8 13.90 30.41 -33.10
CA SER A 8 15.23 30.14 -32.58
C SER A 8 15.40 28.66 -32.25
N SER A 9 16.32 27.98 -32.95
CA SER A 9 16.78 26.63 -32.63
C SER A 9 17.33 26.55 -31.19
N LEU A 10 17.77 27.68 -30.65
CA LEU A 10 18.22 27.88 -29.26
C LEU A 10 17.13 27.48 -28.25
N GLY A 11 15.87 27.87 -28.48
CA GLY A 11 14.77 27.57 -27.56
C GLY A 11 14.41 26.09 -27.49
N ARG A 12 14.68 25.29 -28.53
CA ARG A 12 14.44 23.83 -28.51
C ARG A 12 15.46 23.09 -27.66
N ASN A 13 16.74 23.46 -27.76
CA ASN A 13 17.82 22.83 -26.98
C ASN A 13 17.70 23.18 -25.50
N GLU A 14 17.33 24.41 -25.18
CA GLU A 14 17.03 24.83 -23.81
C GLU A 14 15.81 24.10 -23.25
N MET A 15 14.73 23.99 -24.03
CA MET A 15 13.52 23.25 -23.63
C MET A 15 13.80 21.74 -23.43
N LEU A 16 14.62 21.13 -24.29
CA LEU A 16 15.10 19.75 -24.13
C LEU A 16 15.95 19.58 -22.87
N THR A 17 16.79 20.57 -22.56
CA THR A 17 17.61 20.60 -21.34
C THR A 17 16.73 20.68 -20.10
N VAL A 18 15.75 21.58 -20.10
CA VAL A 18 14.78 21.73 -19.00
C VAL A 18 13.95 20.45 -18.84
N ALA A 19 13.46 19.85 -19.93
CA ALA A 19 12.70 18.61 -19.87
C ALA A 19 13.53 17.45 -19.30
N LYS A 20 14.81 17.37 -19.65
CA LYS A 20 15.74 16.37 -19.11
C LYS A 20 15.98 16.58 -17.61
N LEU A 21 16.19 17.83 -17.18
CA LEU A 21 16.36 18.18 -15.76
C LEU A 21 15.11 17.85 -14.95
N VAL A 22 13.91 18.16 -15.47
CA VAL A 22 12.64 17.82 -14.82
C VAL A 22 12.49 16.30 -14.71
N LYS A 23 12.78 15.55 -15.78
CA LYS A 23 12.72 14.09 -15.78
C LYS A 23 13.69 13.48 -14.74
N GLU A 24 14.92 13.99 -14.66
CA GLU A 24 15.89 13.54 -13.67
C GLU A 24 15.50 13.93 -12.24
N GLN A 25 14.90 15.10 -12.03
CA GLN A 25 14.41 15.53 -10.73
C GLN A 25 13.26 14.64 -10.27
N VAL A 26 12.30 14.33 -11.15
CA VAL A 26 11.20 13.41 -10.87
C VAL A 26 11.73 12.01 -10.55
N ALA A 27 12.67 11.49 -11.35
CA ALA A 27 13.27 10.17 -11.09
C ALA A 27 14.01 10.13 -9.74
N ARG A 28 14.77 11.18 -9.38
CA ARG A 28 15.44 11.29 -8.08
C ARG A 28 14.44 11.33 -6.92
N SER A 29 13.35 12.08 -7.07
CA SER A 29 12.28 12.15 -6.06
C SER A 29 11.57 10.80 -5.90
N LEU A 30 11.26 10.10 -6.99
CA LEU A 30 10.66 8.76 -6.96
C LEU A 30 11.58 7.76 -6.24
N GLN A 31 12.87 7.72 -6.61
CA GLN A 31 13.84 6.84 -5.94
C GLN A 31 14.01 7.16 -4.44
N ALA A 32 13.94 8.44 -4.06
CA ALA A 32 14.03 8.85 -2.66
C ALA A 32 12.79 8.41 -1.86
N VAL A 33 11.60 8.42 -2.48
CA VAL A 33 10.36 7.89 -1.90
C VAL A 33 10.46 6.36 -1.76
N GLU A 34 10.88 5.64 -2.80
CA GLU A 34 11.02 4.17 -2.79
C GLU A 34 12.03 3.68 -1.74
N LYS A 35 13.21 4.32 -1.63
CA LYS A 35 14.24 3.94 -0.63
C LYS A 35 13.75 4.12 0.80
N LYS A 36 12.96 5.17 1.03
CA LYS A 36 12.26 5.45 2.28
C LYS A 36 11.14 4.44 2.55
N GLN A 37 10.57 3.88 1.49
CA GLN A 37 9.46 2.94 1.54
C GLN A 37 9.89 1.48 1.75
N LYS A 38 11.16 1.10 1.59
CA LYS A 38 11.62 -0.29 1.84
C LYS A 38 11.14 -0.78 3.21
N GLY A 39 10.22 -1.73 3.22
CA GLY A 39 9.34 -2.01 4.35
C GLY A 39 9.78 -3.05 5.36
N LEU A 40 8.82 -3.43 6.21
CA LEU A 40 8.87 -4.57 7.12
C LEU A 40 8.05 -5.72 6.51
N PHE A 41 8.65 -6.91 6.42
CA PHE A 41 7.90 -8.12 6.09
C PHE A 41 7.17 -8.58 7.35
N VAL A 42 5.84 -8.49 7.35
CA VAL A 42 5.00 -9.05 8.44
C VAL A 42 4.80 -10.57 8.26
N VAL A 43 5.46 -11.17 7.27
CA VAL A 43 5.11 -12.43 6.60
C VAL A 43 5.86 -13.65 7.16
N ASP A 44 6.08 -13.73 8.48
CA ASP A 44 6.66 -14.97 9.06
C ASP A 44 5.58 -15.90 9.65
N LYS A 45 4.32 -15.47 9.66
CA LYS A 45 3.19 -16.24 10.22
C LYS A 45 2.01 -16.42 9.25
N ILE A 46 2.25 -16.19 7.97
CA ILE A 46 1.23 -16.32 6.91
C ILE A 46 1.51 -17.64 6.19
N GLY A 47 1.37 -18.76 6.90
CA GLY A 47 1.30 -20.08 6.24
C GLY A 47 0.04 -20.13 5.38
N ASP A 48 0.13 -20.72 4.17
CA ASP A 48 -0.94 -20.97 3.19
C ASP A 48 -2.20 -20.09 3.31
N SER A 49 -1.98 -18.78 3.39
CA SER A 49 -3.05 -17.83 3.72
C SER A 49 -4.04 -17.70 2.58
N LEU A 50 -5.31 -17.54 2.98
CA LEU A 50 -6.49 -17.28 2.16
C LEU A 50 -6.38 -16.07 1.23
N PHE A 51 -5.42 -15.19 1.50
CA PHE A 51 -5.19 -14.03 0.68
C PHE A 51 -4.44 -14.39 -0.60
N THR A 52 -4.70 -13.60 -1.64
CA THR A 52 -4.03 -13.75 -2.93
C THR A 52 -2.50 -13.51 -2.78
N PRO A 53 -1.68 -14.06 -3.68
CA PRO A 53 -0.22 -13.85 -3.66
C PRO A 53 0.17 -12.37 -3.55
N GLU A 54 -0.58 -11.49 -4.22
CA GLU A 54 -0.37 -10.04 -4.22
C GLU A 54 -0.40 -9.48 -2.80
N ILE A 55 -1.32 -9.96 -1.94
CA ILE A 55 -1.42 -9.51 -0.57
C ILE A 55 -0.32 -10.12 0.31
N ARG A 56 0.05 -11.38 0.06
CA ARG A 56 1.12 -12.05 0.83
C ARG A 56 2.48 -11.41 0.60
N GLU A 57 2.71 -10.84 -0.58
CA GLU A 57 3.98 -10.23 -0.98
C GLU A 57 4.04 -8.72 -0.71
N ILE A 58 2.97 -8.10 -0.17
CA ILE A 58 3.01 -6.68 0.19
C ILE A 58 4.10 -6.45 1.22
N VAL A 59 4.93 -5.46 0.91
CA VAL A 59 5.91 -4.91 1.83
C VAL A 59 5.30 -3.67 2.48
N ILE A 60 5.02 -3.74 3.79
CA ILE A 60 4.49 -2.57 4.52
C ILE A 60 5.61 -1.54 4.65
N PRO A 61 5.45 -0.31 4.11
CA PRO A 61 6.53 0.67 4.13
C PRO A 61 7.11 0.93 5.51
N ARG A 62 8.43 1.11 5.65
CA ARG A 62 9.04 1.38 6.98
C ARG A 62 8.58 2.70 7.61
N ILE A 63 8.24 3.67 6.77
CA ILE A 63 7.67 4.96 7.21
C ILE A 63 6.20 4.82 7.60
N PHE A 64 5.56 3.70 7.26
CA PHE A 64 4.20 3.44 7.69
C PHE A 64 4.20 3.23 9.20
N ASN A 65 3.70 4.24 9.92
CA ASN A 65 3.49 4.14 11.35
C ASN A 65 2.29 3.22 11.62
N VAL A 66 2.53 1.92 11.79
CA VAL A 66 1.48 0.95 12.10
C VAL A 66 0.79 1.37 13.40
N PRO A 67 -0.53 1.69 13.38
CA PRO A 67 -1.23 2.03 14.60
C PRO A 67 -1.30 0.82 15.53
N THR A 68 -1.34 1.07 16.83
CA THR A 68 -1.77 0.05 17.78
C THR A 68 -3.27 -0.15 17.63
N ILE A 69 -3.67 -1.23 16.97
CA ILE A 69 -5.07 -1.63 16.82
C ILE A 69 -5.39 -2.66 17.89
N ALA A 70 -6.59 -2.59 18.46
CA ALA A 70 -7.05 -3.56 19.45
C ALA A 70 -7.01 -4.99 18.88
N GLN A 71 -6.65 -5.96 19.72
CA GLN A 71 -6.68 -7.37 19.32
C GLN A 71 -8.12 -7.88 19.32
N PHE A 72 -8.46 -8.68 18.31
CA PHE A 72 -9.73 -9.34 18.16
C PHE A 72 -9.63 -10.80 18.62
N ASP A 73 -10.33 -11.11 19.70
CA ASP A 73 -10.43 -12.45 20.30
C ASP A 73 -11.83 -13.08 20.14
N LYS A 74 -12.68 -12.49 19.26
CA LYS A 74 -14.07 -12.87 19.01
C LYS A 74 -15.07 -12.51 20.13
N LYS A 75 -14.66 -11.77 21.17
CA LYS A 75 -15.60 -11.28 22.22
C LYS A 75 -16.16 -9.90 21.94
N VAL A 76 -15.45 -9.11 21.14
CA VAL A 76 -15.87 -7.78 20.67
C VAL A 76 -16.77 -7.97 19.45
N ASP A 77 -17.71 -7.05 19.24
CA ASP A 77 -18.53 -7.04 18.03
C ASP A 77 -17.64 -6.99 16.77
N PRO A 78 -17.74 -7.95 15.84
CA PRO A 78 -16.91 -7.98 14.64
C PRO A 78 -17.08 -6.74 13.76
N VAL A 79 -18.29 -6.18 13.69
CA VAL A 79 -18.58 -5.00 12.87
C VAL A 79 -17.89 -3.77 13.46
N GLU A 80 -18.01 -3.59 14.78
CA GLU A 80 -17.28 -2.54 15.50
C GLU A 80 -15.77 -2.66 15.34
N HIS A 81 -15.22 -3.88 15.44
CA HIS A 81 -13.79 -4.12 15.26
C HIS A 81 -13.31 -3.71 13.86
N VAL A 82 -14.02 -4.12 12.80
CA VAL A 82 -13.70 -3.74 11.41
C VAL A 82 -13.78 -2.23 11.21
N ARG A 83 -14.80 -1.57 11.79
CA ARG A 83 -14.95 -0.12 11.73
C ARG A 83 -13.74 0.56 12.39
N ASN A 84 -13.40 0.19 13.62
CA ASN A 84 -12.28 0.77 14.36
C ASN A 84 -10.93 0.53 13.66
N HIS A 85 -10.73 -0.68 13.12
CA HIS A 85 -9.57 -1.05 12.31
C HIS A 85 -9.44 -0.13 11.09
N THR A 86 -10.51 0.01 10.31
CA THR A 86 -10.54 0.81 9.09
C THR A 86 -10.34 2.30 9.38
N THR A 87 -11.02 2.83 10.40
CA THR A 87 -10.85 4.23 10.86
C THR A 87 -9.42 4.53 11.29
N SER A 88 -8.76 3.60 11.99
CA SER A 88 -7.38 3.77 12.43
C SER A 88 -6.38 3.87 11.26
N LEU A 89 -6.71 3.21 10.14
CA LEU A 89 -5.87 3.14 8.94
C LEU A 89 -6.20 4.22 7.91
N LEU A 90 -7.41 4.77 7.92
CA LEU A 90 -7.82 5.90 7.07
C LEU A 90 -6.89 7.11 7.25
N ALA A 91 -6.56 7.46 8.49
CA ALA A 91 -5.66 8.60 8.79
C ALA A 91 -4.22 8.42 8.24
N ARG A 92 -3.86 7.19 7.83
CA ARG A 92 -2.51 6.83 7.34
C ARG A 92 -2.50 6.56 5.83
N ASN A 93 -3.62 6.81 5.15
CA ASN A 93 -3.79 6.55 3.73
C ASN A 93 -3.35 5.13 3.34
N ALA A 94 -3.67 4.15 4.20
CA ALA A 94 -3.37 2.75 3.95
C ALA A 94 -4.17 2.25 2.75
N THR A 95 -3.53 1.51 1.86
CA THR A 95 -4.21 0.82 0.76
C THR A 95 -4.98 -0.38 1.30
N ASP A 96 -5.92 -0.93 0.52
CA ASP A 96 -6.78 -2.02 0.98
C ASP A 96 -5.97 -3.29 1.28
N GLU A 97 -4.92 -3.52 0.49
CA GLU A 97 -3.85 -4.48 0.70
C GLU A 97 -3.26 -4.41 2.12
N ILE A 98 -2.85 -3.21 2.54
CA ILE A 98 -2.28 -2.97 3.88
C ILE A 98 -3.34 -3.15 4.96
N LYS A 99 -4.59 -2.74 4.71
CA LYS A 99 -5.70 -2.94 5.66
C LYS A 99 -5.96 -4.43 5.89
N CYS A 100 -5.97 -5.26 4.84
CA CYS A 100 -6.14 -6.70 4.93
C CYS A 100 -5.00 -7.35 5.73
N LEU A 101 -3.75 -7.00 5.44
CA LEU A 101 -2.60 -7.49 6.20
C LEU A 101 -2.65 -7.09 7.67
N LEU A 102 -2.97 -5.84 7.96
CA LEU A 102 -3.01 -5.39 9.34
C LEU A 102 -4.20 -5.98 10.10
N PHE A 103 -5.27 -6.36 9.41
CA PHE A 103 -6.39 -7.05 10.06
C PHE A 103 -5.92 -8.39 10.64
N LEU A 104 -5.10 -9.15 9.90
CA LEU A 104 -4.52 -10.41 10.39
C LEU A 104 -3.76 -10.23 11.70
N VAL A 105 -2.97 -9.16 11.82
CA VAL A 105 -2.17 -8.95 13.05
C VAL A 105 -3.04 -8.62 14.26
N THR A 106 -4.29 -8.21 14.04
CA THR A 106 -5.25 -8.01 15.14
C THR A 106 -5.81 -9.33 15.67
N LEU A 107 -5.80 -10.41 14.88
CA LEU A 107 -6.41 -11.68 15.27
C LEU A 107 -5.58 -12.37 16.36
N LYS A 108 -6.22 -12.73 17.47
CA LYS A 108 -5.57 -13.45 18.57
C LYS A 108 -6.39 -14.67 18.99
N GLY A 109 -5.69 -15.70 19.48
CA GLY A 109 -6.31 -16.88 20.08
C GLY A 109 -7.29 -17.54 19.14
N ILE A 110 -8.53 -17.75 19.60
CA ILE A 110 -9.59 -18.44 18.86
C ILE A 110 -9.90 -17.76 17.52
N ALA A 111 -9.84 -16.43 17.43
CA ALA A 111 -10.08 -15.71 16.19
C ALA A 111 -8.99 -16.00 15.13
N SER A 112 -7.73 -16.10 15.57
CA SER A 112 -6.63 -16.48 14.69
C SER A 112 -6.79 -17.93 14.22
N THR A 113 -7.09 -18.86 15.13
CA THR A 113 -7.33 -20.27 14.77
C THR A 113 -8.49 -20.43 13.80
N TRP A 114 -9.61 -19.76 14.04
CA TRP A 114 -10.76 -19.77 13.13
C TRP A 114 -10.38 -19.27 11.74
N PHE A 115 -9.65 -18.15 11.63
CA PHE A 115 -9.26 -17.60 10.33
C PHE A 115 -8.39 -18.57 9.53
N HIS A 116 -7.40 -19.23 10.15
CA HIS A 116 -6.55 -20.21 9.47
C HIS A 116 -7.27 -21.53 9.16
N SER A 117 -8.45 -21.77 9.75
CA SER A 117 -9.28 -22.95 9.45
C SER A 117 -10.24 -22.75 8.27
N LEU A 118 -10.37 -21.53 7.77
CA LEU A 118 -11.20 -21.25 6.61
C LEU A 118 -10.59 -21.91 5.35
N PRO A 119 -11.42 -22.35 4.40
CA PRO A 119 -10.92 -22.83 3.11
C PRO A 119 -10.32 -21.66 2.31
N PRO A 120 -9.26 -21.89 1.50
CA PRO A 120 -8.72 -20.88 0.60
C PRO A 120 -9.83 -20.28 -0.25
N TRP A 121 -9.78 -18.96 -0.46
CA TRP A 121 -10.75 -18.27 -1.31
C TRP A 121 -10.73 -18.90 -2.71
N ASN A 122 -11.83 -19.56 -3.08
CA ASN A 122 -11.99 -20.29 -4.33
C ASN A 122 -12.51 -19.42 -5.49
N GLY A 123 -12.64 -18.10 -5.30
CA GLY A 123 -13.01 -17.16 -6.37
C GLY A 123 -14.52 -17.02 -6.61
N ASP A 124 -15.36 -17.80 -5.94
CA ASP A 124 -16.81 -17.78 -6.15
C ASP A 124 -17.48 -16.70 -5.28
N ILE A 125 -17.77 -15.55 -5.90
CA ILE A 125 -18.75 -14.61 -5.36
C ILE A 125 -20.13 -15.24 -5.58
N GLN A 126 -20.70 -15.88 -4.54
CA GLN A 126 -22.12 -16.21 -4.59
C GLN A 126 -22.94 -14.93 -4.37
N PRO A 127 -23.89 -14.62 -5.29
CA PRO A 127 -24.74 -13.43 -5.21
C PRO A 127 -25.72 -13.47 -4.03
#